data_AF-A0A7K4ILC4-F1
#
_entry.id   AF-A0A7K4ILC4-F1
#
_cell.length_a   1.000
_cell.length_b   1.000
_cell.length_c   1.000
_cell.angle_alpha   90.00
_cell.angle_beta   90.00
_cell.angle_gamma   90.00
#
_symmetry.space_group_name_H-M   'P 1'
#
loop_
_entity.id
_entity.type
_entity.pdbx_description
1 polymer ?
#
loop_
_entity_poly.entity_id
_entity_poly.type
_entity_poly.pdbx_seq_one_letter_code
_entity_poly.pdbx_strand_id
1 'polypeptide(L)' 'MIYTIDDNADAHLASAFIGPSRVFPVKDGRLVRGTWQKVFLLELDGSRRRKIILEVLGE' A
#
# COMPACT_ATOMS: atom_id res chain seq x y z
N MET A 1 -9.54 -13.26 -32.93
CA MET A 1 -9.56 -12.46 -31.69
C MET A 1 -8.42 -12.96 -30.83
N ILE A 2 -7.34 -12.19 -30.69
CA ILE A 2 -6.22 -12.54 -29.82
C ILE A 2 -6.52 -11.90 -28.48
N TYR A 3 -6.71 -12.71 -27.44
CA TYR A 3 -6.81 -12.20 -26.08
C TYR A 3 -5.42 -11.76 -25.63
N THR A 4 -5.23 -10.47 -25.38
CA THR A 4 -4.03 -9.98 -24.71
C THR A 4 -4.16 -10.32 -23.23
N ILE A 5 -3.24 -11.14 -22.72
CA ILE A 5 -3.09 -11.38 -21.28
C ILE A 5 -2.36 -10.16 -20.70
N ASP A 6 -2.85 -9.64 -19.58
CA ASP A 6 -2.22 -8.50 -18.88
C ASP A 6 -0.82 -8.89 -18.39
N ASP A 7 0.15 -7.99 -18.52
CA ASP A 7 1.59 -8.25 -18.33
C ASP A 7 2.11 -7.89 -16.92
N ASN A 8 1.21 -7.83 -15.93
CA ASN A 8 1.48 -7.34 -14.57
C ASN A 8 1.29 -8.42 -13.47
N ALA A 9 1.34 -9.70 -13.84
CA ALA A 9 1.17 -10.80 -12.88
C ALA A 9 2.20 -10.74 -11.74
N ASP A 10 3.42 -10.27 -12.02
CA ASP A 10 4.48 -10.02 -11.04
C ASP A 10 4.08 -8.93 -10.04
N ALA A 11 3.46 -7.84 -10.48
CA ALA A 11 2.94 -6.79 -9.60
C ALA A 11 1.84 -7.31 -8.67
N HIS A 12 0.97 -8.19 -9.16
CA HIS A 12 -0.04 -8.87 -8.35
C HIS A 12 0.58 -9.75 -7.27
N LEU A 13 1.57 -10.59 -7.62
CA LEU A 13 2.26 -11.46 -6.67
C LEU A 13 3.03 -10.66 -5.62
N ALA A 14 3.75 -9.62 -6.03
CA ALA A 14 4.49 -8.76 -5.12
C ALA A 14 3.55 -7.98 -4.18
N SER A 15 2.42 -7.48 -4.68
CA SER A 15 1.41 -6.80 -3.85
C SER A 15 0.82 -7.75 -2.79
N ALA A 16 0.51 -8.99 -3.18
CA ALA A 16 0.01 -10.02 -2.25
C ALA A 16 1.06 -10.37 -1.18
N PHE A 17 2.33 -10.49 -1.57
CA PHE A 17 3.42 -10.82 -0.65
C PHE A 17 3.74 -9.68 0.33
N ILE A 18 3.82 -8.44 -0.16
CA ILE A 18 4.12 -7.26 0.68
C ILE A 18 2.92 -6.90 1.56
N GLY A 19 1.70 -7.09 1.06
CA GLY A 19 0.47 -6.72 1.73
C GLY A 19 0.09 -5.26 1.46
N PRO A 20 -1.17 -4.97 1.09
CA PRO A 20 -1.61 -3.66 0.61
C PRO A 20 -1.88 -2.62 1.71
N SER A 21 -1.83 -3.02 2.99
CA SER A 21 -2.18 -2.14 4.12
C SER A 21 -1.21 -2.29 5.29
N ARG A 22 -1.17 -1.27 6.16
CA ARG A 22 -0.42 -1.27 7.41
C ARG A 22 -1.23 -0.56 8.47
N VAL A 23 -1.15 -1.06 9.70
CA VAL A 23 -1.81 -0.47 10.88
C VAL A 23 -0.72 0.10 11.78
N PHE A 24 -0.97 1.31 12.27
CA PHE A 24 -0.09 2.00 13.20
C PHE A 24 -0.91 2.51 14.39
N PRO A 25 -0.35 2.48 15.62
CA PRO A 25 -0.98 3.14 16.74
C PRO A 25 -0.97 4.66 16.55
N VAL A 26 -2.01 5.31 17.05
CA VAL A 26 -2.09 6.77 17.17
C VAL A 26 -2.17 7.10 18.66
N LYS A 27 -1.32 8.00 19.13
CA LYS A 27 -1.32 8.48 20.52
C LYS A 27 -1.12 9.99 20.53
N ASP A 28 -1.94 10.70 21.32
CA ASP A 28 -1.90 12.16 21.45
C ASP A 28 -1.94 12.87 20.08
N GLY A 29 -2.79 12.37 19.18
CA GLY A 29 -2.96 12.88 17.81
C GLY A 29 -1.78 12.62 16.86
N ARG A 30 -0.81 11.76 17.24
CA ARG A 30 0.39 11.48 16.45
C ARG A 30 0.54 10.01 16.12
N LEU A 31 0.99 9.73 14.90
CA LEU A 31 1.36 8.38 14.47
C LEU A 31 2.56 7.87 15.28
N VAL A 32 2.37 6.75 15.98
CA VAL A 32 3.44 6.10 16.74
C VAL A 32 4.21 5.17 15.82
N ARG A 33 5.48 5.50 15.57
CA ARG A 33 6.41 4.69 14.79
C ARG A 33 7.84 4.87 15.30
N GLY A 34 8.70 3.88 15.09
CA GLY A 34 10.12 3.97 15.40
C GLY A 34 10.83 5.05 14.58
N THR A 35 11.97 5.53 15.09
CA THR A 35 12.79 6.60 14.46
C THR A 35 13.04 6.36 12.97
N TRP A 36 13.31 5.11 12.60
CA TRP A 36 13.69 4.71 11.26
C TRP A 36 12.53 4.14 10.42
N GLN A 37 11.34 3.97 11.01
CA GLN A 37 10.18 3.49 10.26
C GLN A 37 9.62 4.60 9.36
N LYS A 38 9.29 4.27 8.12
CA LYS A 38 8.68 5.17 7.15
C LYS A 38 7.52 4.44 6.46
N VAL A 39 6.51 5.19 6.05
CA VAL A 39 5.37 4.68 5.30
C VAL A 39 5.60 5.03 3.84
N PHE A 40 5.60 4.02 2.98
CA PHE A 40 5.77 4.16 1.53
C PHE A 40 4.55 3.59 0.81
N LEU A 41 4.14 4.28 -0.25
CA LEU A 41 3.37 3.65 -1.33
C LEU A 41 4.38 3.01 -2.28
N LEU A 42 4.27 1.70 -2.49
CA LEU A 42 5.05 1.00 -3.50
C LEU A 42 4.19 0.83 -4.76
N GLU A 43 4.52 1.60 -5.80
CA GLU A 43 3.92 1.45 -7.13
C GLU A 43 4.65 0.33 -7.89
N LEU A 44 3.89 -0.65 -8.39
CA LEU A 44 4.43 -1.87 -9.00
C LEU A 44 3.92 -2.09 -10.43
N ASP A 45 2.92 -1.32 -10.88
CA ASP A 45 2.18 -1.54 -12.13
C ASP A 45 2.04 -0.21 -12.91
N GLY A 46 3.13 0.58 -12.91
CA GLY A 46 3.33 1.74 -13.76
C GLY A 46 2.66 3.04 -13.33
N SER A 47 2.75 4.05 -14.18
CA SER A 47 2.28 5.43 -13.94
C SER A 47 0.76 5.55 -13.99
N ARG A 48 0.09 5.05 -12.95
CA ARG A 48 -1.36 5.09 -12.78
C ARG A 48 -1.73 5.99 -11.61
N ARG A 49 -2.93 6.57 -11.66
CA ARG A 49 -3.46 7.32 -10.50
C ARG A 49 -3.86 6.31 -9.41
N ARG A 50 -3.16 6.32 -8.28
CA ARG A 50 -3.49 5.48 -7.12
C ARG A 50 -4.29 6.25 -6.08
N LYS A 51 -5.14 5.53 -5.35
CA LYS A 51 -5.92 6.04 -4.22
C LYS A 51 -5.43 5.37 -2.95
N ILE A 52 -5.05 6.17 -1.95
CA ILE A 52 -4.68 5.69 -0.62
C ILE A 52 -5.86 5.99 0.29
N ILE A 53 -6.30 4.98 1.04
CA ILE A 53 -7.36 5.12 2.05
C ILE A 53 -6.72 5.15 3.42
N LEU A 54 -7.13 6.12 4.24
CA LEU A 54 -6.76 6.21 5.64
C LEU A 54 -8.04 6.05 6.46
N GLU A 55 -8.04 5.08 7.35
CA GLU A 55 -9.11 4.87 8.32
C GLU A 55 -8.51 5.00 9.72
N VAL A 56 -9.15 5.80 10.56
CA VAL A 56 -8.72 6.06 11.94
C VAL A 56 -9.86 5.62 12.85
N LEU A 57 -9.54 4.75 13.80
CA LEU A 57 -10.47 4.15 14.74
C LEU A 57 -9.99 4.47 16.16
N GLY A 58 -10.88 4.97 17.01
CA GLY A 58 -10.56 5.36 18.39
C GLY A 58 -11.27 6.64 18.82
N GLU A 59 -10.91 7.12 20.02
CA GLU A 59 -11.34 8.39 20.61
C GLU A 59 -10.18 9.39 20.68
#